data_AF-A0A973CYN9-F1
#
_entry.id   AF-A0A973CYN9-F1
#
_cell.length_a   1.000
_cell.length_b   1.000
_cell.length_c   1.000
_cell.angle_alpha   90.00
_cell.angle_beta   90.00
_cell.angle_gamma   90.00
#
_symmetry.space_group_name_H-M   'P 1'
#
loop_
_entity.id
_entity.type
_entity.pdbx_description
1 polymer ?
#
loop_
_entity_poly.entity_id
_entity_poly.type
_entity_poly.pdbx_seq_one_letter_code
_entity_poly.pdbx_strand_id
1 'polypeptide(L)'
;MACELGQTIDFERFLEERGDTRFEAFRAHYPRCAECSREVAQWSRLQAALGNQVARPSNHPDEALLVSFASQPDSLEQAARWEISSHLYDCSACQSELRLLSGFDLAASVRAATATSETDPQALTRRLQEALETTTETIRGWLREPALAAVAAGLVVAAAGWLWLREPGQSTAPPAGLQHAQNAPEAPVEIAGEIAPPDTGPQAPAEPVAVPAPTPPVRHAEVDEQPGSTLADAREDSARERAVAPSPTDTTPRAIARTQPEPTPAEPLAEPIRIAALFPDAPIRYASPDSSLMGSASVRSFGVSRARGPSPSLELRVMAPEHVGWTAGATPTLYWQLSEAADLPLEITLLPDAQVEPLAEETRAGPHAAGLHSLSLADIGLRLEPGVVYRWQVALVVDPQRRSKDLRSAAAIVWKTPGGAPEAPATHARAHQLAASGYWYDAFAQLSTWLAAEPDARNLRAARDALLVQADLEPADDETGR
;
A
#
# COMPACT_ATOMS: atom_id res chain seq x y z
N MET A 1 32.08 15.35 -18.81
CA MET A 1 32.23 16.39 -19.86
C MET A 1 30.87 16.53 -20.50
N ALA A 2 30.38 17.76 -20.61
CA ALA A 2 29.03 18.00 -21.09
C ALA A 2 28.90 17.66 -22.59
N CYS A 3 27.86 16.91 -22.94
CA CYS A 3 27.59 16.53 -24.32
C CYS A 3 27.23 17.75 -25.17
N GLU A 4 28.02 18.04 -26.20
CA GLU A 4 27.81 19.18 -27.10
C GLU A 4 26.43 19.14 -27.78
N LEU A 5 25.97 17.95 -28.18
CA LEU A 5 24.63 17.75 -28.74
C LEU A 5 23.55 18.13 -27.72
N GLY A 6 23.68 17.70 -26.47
CA GLY A 6 22.73 18.03 -25.39
C GLY A 6 22.62 19.54 -25.11
N GLN A 7 23.69 20.31 -25.30
CA GLN A 7 23.68 21.77 -25.08
C GLN A 7 22.92 22.56 -26.15
N THR A 8 22.71 21.95 -27.33
CA THR A 8 22.04 22.60 -28.45
C THR A 8 20.54 22.31 -28.53
N ILE A 9 20.03 21.46 -27.63
CA ILE A 9 18.65 20.98 -27.65
C ILE A 9 17.79 21.79 -26.69
N ASP A 10 16.70 22.32 -27.23
CA ASP A 10 15.57 22.83 -26.46
C ASP A 10 14.72 21.63 -25.99
N PHE A 11 14.92 21.23 -24.73
CA PHE A 11 14.30 20.03 -24.16
C PHE A 11 12.79 20.15 -23.97
N GLU A 12 12.28 21.35 -23.68
CA GLU A 12 10.84 21.61 -23.58
C GLU A 12 10.19 21.32 -24.93
N ARG A 13 10.72 21.94 -25.98
CA ARG A 13 10.17 21.80 -27.32
C ARG A 13 10.39 20.41 -27.92
N PHE A 14 11.49 19.75 -27.57
CA PHE A 14 11.76 18.35 -27.91
C PHE A 14 10.68 17.39 -27.38
N LEU A 15 10.23 17.60 -26.15
CA LEU A 15 9.25 16.73 -25.49
C LEU A 15 7.81 16.98 -25.96
N GLU A 16 7.49 18.22 -26.33
CA GLU A 16 6.20 18.61 -26.91
C GLU A 16 6.06 18.14 -28.37
N GLU A 17 7.09 18.35 -29.19
CA GLU A 17 7.08 18.06 -30.63
C GLU A 17 7.70 16.68 -30.94
N ARG A 18 7.15 15.61 -30.36
CA ARG A 18 7.71 14.24 -30.44
C ARG A 18 7.92 13.68 -31.85
N GLY A 19 7.25 14.24 -32.85
CA GLY A 19 7.36 13.85 -34.26
C GLY A 19 8.24 14.74 -35.13
N ASP A 20 8.79 15.85 -34.62
CA ASP A 20 9.51 16.81 -35.46
C ASP A 20 10.87 16.25 -35.92
N THR A 21 11.13 16.28 -37.22
CA THR A 21 12.36 15.79 -37.86
C THR A 21 13.62 16.52 -37.40
N ARG A 22 13.51 17.76 -36.92
CA ARG A 22 14.68 18.53 -36.43
C ARG A 22 15.37 17.90 -35.23
N PHE A 23 14.67 17.02 -34.51
CA PHE A 23 15.20 16.29 -33.37
C PHE A 23 15.62 14.85 -33.68
N GLU A 24 15.50 14.39 -34.92
CA GLU A 24 15.75 12.98 -35.29
C GLU A 24 17.17 12.53 -34.95
N ALA A 25 18.17 13.35 -35.25
CA ALA A 25 19.58 13.10 -34.88
C ALA A 25 19.76 13.00 -33.36
N PHE A 26 19.07 13.85 -32.58
CA PHE A 26 19.12 13.78 -31.13
C PHE A 26 18.40 12.55 -30.58
N ARG A 27 17.24 12.16 -31.16
CA ARG A 27 16.51 10.92 -30.80
C ARG A 27 17.35 9.67 -31.00
N ALA A 28 18.17 9.64 -32.06
CA ALA A 28 19.12 8.56 -32.28
C ALA A 28 20.31 8.59 -31.29
N HIS A 29 20.69 9.78 -30.80
CA HIS A 29 21.85 9.99 -29.95
C HIS A 29 21.57 9.77 -28.46
N TYR A 30 20.53 10.41 -27.90
CA TYR A 30 20.35 10.51 -26.45
C TYR A 30 20.27 9.16 -25.72
N PRO A 31 19.67 8.07 -26.27
CA PRO A 31 19.62 6.78 -25.57
C PRO A 31 21.00 6.14 -25.36
N ARG A 32 22.00 6.58 -26.13
CA ARG A 32 23.39 6.09 -26.06
C ARG A 32 24.32 7.04 -25.31
N CYS A 33 23.81 8.20 -24.87
CA CYS A 33 24.55 9.20 -24.11
C CYS A 33 23.96 9.32 -22.71
N ALA A 34 24.71 8.90 -21.69
CA ALA A 34 24.26 8.90 -20.30
C ALA A 34 23.81 10.28 -19.80
N GLU A 35 24.46 11.34 -20.26
CA GLU A 35 24.12 12.71 -19.86
C GLU A 35 22.83 13.19 -20.53
N CYS A 36 22.70 13.06 -21.84
CA CYS A 36 21.48 13.45 -22.55
C CYS A 36 20.27 12.63 -22.08
N SER A 37 20.45 11.33 -21.81
CA SER A 37 19.41 10.49 -21.20
C SER A 37 18.95 11.02 -19.85
N ARG A 38 19.89 11.46 -19.00
CA ARG A 38 19.58 12.02 -17.68
C ARG A 38 18.81 13.34 -17.79
N GLU A 39 19.20 14.23 -18.70
CA GLU A 39 18.51 15.49 -18.96
C GLU A 39 17.09 15.27 -19.48
N VAL A 40 16.91 14.42 -20.51
CA VAL A 40 15.58 14.06 -21.02
C VAL A 40 14.69 13.48 -19.91
N ALA A 41 15.25 12.64 -19.04
CA ALA A 41 14.52 12.07 -17.91
C ALA A 41 14.17 13.10 -16.82
N GLN A 42 14.98 14.14 -16.62
CA GLN A 42 14.65 15.24 -15.68
C GLN A 42 13.51 16.10 -16.24
N TRP A 43 13.61 16.53 -17.50
CA TRP A 43 12.59 17.33 -18.16
C TRP A 43 11.26 16.59 -18.32
N SER A 44 11.29 15.29 -18.65
CA SER A 44 10.08 14.47 -18.72
C SER A 44 9.37 14.35 -17.38
N ARG A 45 10.13 14.27 -16.26
CA ARG A 45 9.56 14.27 -14.91
C ARG A 45 8.93 15.60 -14.55
N LEU A 46 9.55 16.72 -14.93
CA LEU A 46 9.02 18.06 -14.73
C LEU A 46 7.70 18.26 -15.51
N GLN A 47 7.68 17.87 -16.79
CA GLN A 47 6.48 17.96 -17.62
C GLN A 47 5.35 17.08 -17.09
N ALA A 48 5.64 15.88 -16.56
CA ALA A 48 4.63 15.04 -15.91
C ALA A 48 4.08 15.69 -14.62
N ALA A 49 4.92 16.34 -13.83
CA ALA A 49 4.50 17.06 -12.63
C ALA A 49 3.62 18.28 -12.96
N LEU A 50 3.94 19.00 -14.04
CA LEU A 50 3.17 20.17 -14.51
C LEU A 50 1.90 19.77 -15.28
N GLY A 51 1.93 18.69 -16.05
CA GLY A 51 0.77 18.18 -16.81
C GLY A 51 -0.41 17.79 -15.91
N ASN A 52 -0.13 17.34 -14.69
CA ASN A 52 -1.14 17.10 -13.66
C ASN A 52 -1.81 18.39 -13.12
N GLN A 53 -1.29 19.57 -13.43
CA GLN A 53 -1.91 20.86 -13.04
C GLN A 53 -2.70 21.54 -14.17
N VAL A 54 -2.44 21.20 -15.43
CA VAL A 54 -2.99 21.92 -16.60
C VAL A 54 -4.20 21.22 -17.22
N ALA A 55 -4.39 19.92 -16.99
CA ALA A 55 -5.66 19.26 -17.28
C ALA A 55 -6.67 19.58 -16.16
N ARG A 56 -7.41 20.69 -16.30
CA ARG A 56 -8.64 20.94 -15.53
C ARG A 56 -9.80 20.16 -16.17
N PRO A 57 -10.24 19.00 -15.64
CA PRO A 57 -11.61 18.57 -15.83
C PRO A 57 -12.52 19.47 -14.98
N SER A 58 -13.66 19.86 -15.53
CA SER A 58 -14.66 20.79 -14.98
C SER A 58 -15.40 20.32 -13.71
N ASN A 59 -14.89 19.34 -12.97
CA ASN A 59 -15.53 18.79 -11.76
C ASN A 59 -14.55 18.77 -10.58
N HIS A 60 -14.02 19.93 -10.20
CA HIS A 60 -13.44 20.06 -8.86
C HIS A 60 -14.59 20.29 -7.86
N PRO A 61 -14.61 19.57 -6.72
CA PRO A 61 -15.57 19.85 -5.66
C PRO A 61 -15.44 21.31 -5.21
N ASP A 62 -16.58 21.92 -4.89
CA ASP A 62 -16.60 23.28 -4.38
C ASP A 62 -15.73 23.39 -3.10
N GLU A 63 -15.01 24.50 -2.96
CA GLU A 63 -14.11 24.73 -1.84
C GLU A 63 -14.84 24.68 -0.48
N ALA A 64 -16.06 25.21 -0.42
CA ALA A 64 -16.85 25.18 0.82
C ALA A 64 -17.27 23.75 1.20
N LEU A 65 -17.51 22.90 0.21
CA LEU A 65 -17.79 21.48 0.40
C LEU A 65 -16.55 20.74 0.92
N LEU A 66 -15.35 21.04 0.41
CA LEU A 66 -14.10 20.47 0.90
C LEU A 66 -13.79 20.87 2.34
N VAL A 67 -14.00 22.13 2.70
CA VAL A 67 -13.80 22.62 4.08
C VAL A 67 -14.81 21.95 5.03
N SER A 68 -16.06 21.79 4.61
CA SER A 68 -17.09 21.09 5.38
C SER A 68 -16.73 19.61 5.55
N PHE A 69 -16.22 18.98 4.49
CA PHE A 69 -15.75 17.58 4.51
C PHE A 69 -14.55 17.39 5.45
N ALA A 70 -13.61 18.34 5.48
CA ALA A 70 -12.43 18.30 6.35
C ALA A 70 -12.79 18.48 7.84
N SER A 71 -13.75 19.36 8.13
CA SER A 71 -14.04 19.78 9.50
C SER A 71 -15.16 18.98 10.16
N GLN A 72 -16.20 18.63 9.40
CA GLN A 72 -17.41 17.96 9.89
C GLN A 72 -17.99 17.01 8.81
N PRO A 73 -17.30 15.91 8.47
CA PRO A 73 -17.75 15.03 7.38
C PRO A 73 -19.16 14.48 7.62
N ASP A 74 -19.55 14.22 8.87
CA ASP A 74 -20.87 13.67 9.21
C ASP A 74 -22.03 14.65 9.03
N SER A 75 -21.77 15.95 8.88
CA SER A 75 -22.82 16.95 8.61
C SER A 75 -23.18 17.04 7.12
N LEU A 76 -22.39 16.43 6.24
CA LEU A 76 -22.63 16.41 4.80
C LEU A 76 -23.60 15.30 4.39
N GLU A 77 -24.46 15.61 3.41
CA GLU A 77 -25.31 14.61 2.75
C GLU A 77 -24.47 13.46 2.18
N GLN A 78 -25.01 12.24 2.23
CA GLN A 78 -24.28 11.03 1.86
C GLN A 78 -23.79 11.07 0.39
N ALA A 79 -24.56 11.67 -0.51
CA ALA A 79 -24.18 11.84 -1.92
C ALA A 79 -22.96 12.76 -2.07
N ALA A 80 -22.94 13.90 -1.38
CA ALA A 80 -21.83 14.85 -1.41
C ALA A 80 -20.55 14.25 -0.79
N ARG A 81 -20.68 13.49 0.30
CA ARG A 81 -19.55 12.74 0.88
C ARG A 81 -18.95 11.75 -0.10
N TRP A 82 -19.80 11.00 -0.80
CA TRP A 82 -19.36 10.00 -1.77
C TRP A 82 -18.66 10.64 -2.97
N GLU A 83 -19.20 11.74 -3.49
CA GLU A 83 -18.62 12.49 -4.61
C GLU A 83 -17.24 13.06 -4.25
N ILE A 84 -17.11 13.70 -3.08
CA ILE A 84 -15.82 14.21 -2.61
C ILE A 84 -14.84 13.06 -2.38
N SER A 85 -15.26 11.98 -1.72
CA SER A 85 -14.38 10.83 -1.46
C SER A 85 -13.88 10.17 -2.75
N SER A 86 -14.75 10.06 -3.76
CA SER A 86 -14.39 9.55 -5.09
C SER A 86 -13.39 10.48 -5.79
N HIS A 87 -13.62 11.79 -5.76
CA HIS A 87 -12.69 12.76 -6.36
C HIS A 87 -11.33 12.74 -5.67
N LEU A 88 -11.31 12.63 -4.33
CA LEU A 88 -10.08 12.55 -3.56
C LEU A 88 -9.29 11.29 -3.90
N TYR A 89 -9.95 10.17 -4.19
CA TYR A 89 -9.27 8.95 -4.62
C TYR A 89 -8.43 9.18 -5.90
N ASP A 90 -8.96 9.96 -6.84
CA ASP A 90 -8.35 10.21 -8.14
C ASP A 90 -7.47 11.47 -8.22
N CYS A 91 -7.55 12.39 -7.25
CA CYS A 91 -6.84 13.68 -7.27
C CYS A 91 -5.88 13.88 -6.08
N SER A 92 -4.58 13.65 -6.32
CA SER A 92 -3.52 13.83 -5.31
C SER A 92 -3.30 15.28 -4.85
N ALA A 93 -3.65 16.26 -5.68
CA ALA A 93 -3.60 17.68 -5.32
C ALA A 93 -4.64 18.01 -4.24
N CYS A 94 -5.89 17.58 -4.41
CA CYS A 94 -6.93 17.78 -3.40
C CYS A 94 -6.67 16.99 -2.11
N GLN A 95 -6.06 15.79 -2.18
CA GLN A 95 -5.59 15.08 -0.98
C GLN A 95 -4.54 15.89 -0.21
N SER A 96 -3.62 16.54 -0.93
CA SER A 96 -2.55 17.34 -0.32
C SER A 96 -3.12 18.60 0.34
N GLU A 97 -4.04 19.29 -0.33
CA GLU A 97 -4.76 20.45 0.23
C GLU A 97 -5.57 20.07 1.47
N LEU A 98 -6.31 18.95 1.45
CA LEU A 98 -7.05 18.50 2.64
C LEU A 98 -6.13 18.12 3.81
N ARG A 99 -4.98 17.51 3.56
CA ARG A 99 -3.98 17.25 4.61
C ARG A 99 -3.47 18.55 5.22
N LEU A 100 -3.19 19.56 4.39
CA LEU A 100 -2.80 20.88 4.86
C LEU A 100 -3.92 21.50 5.71
N LEU A 101 -5.15 21.54 5.21
CA LEU A 101 -6.31 22.08 5.92
C LEU A 101 -6.57 21.36 7.25
N SER A 102 -6.48 20.02 7.29
CA SER A 102 -6.68 19.23 8.51
C SER A 102 -5.55 19.38 9.54
N GLY A 103 -4.34 19.71 9.08
CA GLY A 103 -3.21 20.02 9.95
C GLY A 103 -3.25 21.42 10.57
N PHE A 104 -4.05 22.33 10.02
CA PHE A 104 -4.26 23.67 10.59
C PHE A 104 -5.40 23.65 11.62
N ASP A 105 -5.06 23.66 12.91
CA ASP A 105 -6.03 23.93 13.97
C ASP A 105 -6.41 25.43 13.94
N LEU A 106 -7.34 25.78 13.05
CA LEU A 106 -7.89 27.13 12.93
C LEU A 106 -8.51 27.60 14.25
N ALA A 107 -9.06 26.68 15.05
CA ALA A 107 -9.61 27.02 16.35
C ALA A 107 -8.52 27.34 17.38
N ALA A 108 -7.37 26.64 17.37
CA ALA A 108 -6.20 27.02 18.17
C ALA A 108 -5.59 28.33 17.69
N SER A 109 -5.57 28.57 16.38
CA SER A 109 -5.06 29.80 15.78
C SER A 109 -5.92 31.00 16.18
N VAL A 110 -7.26 30.86 16.14
CA VAL A 110 -8.22 31.86 16.62
C VAL A 110 -8.11 32.02 18.14
N ARG A 111 -8.03 30.92 18.92
CA ARG A 111 -7.81 30.99 20.38
C ARG A 111 -6.51 31.70 20.73
N ALA A 112 -5.43 31.46 19.99
CA ALA A 112 -4.15 32.12 20.16
C ALA A 112 -4.24 33.61 19.81
N ALA A 113 -4.95 33.96 18.73
CA ALA A 113 -5.19 35.35 18.34
C ALA A 113 -6.15 36.11 19.30
N THR A 114 -7.14 35.43 19.88
CA THR A 114 -8.01 36.03 20.90
C THR A 114 -7.31 36.11 22.26
N ALA A 115 -6.45 35.14 22.60
CA ALA A 115 -5.66 35.15 23.83
C ALA A 115 -4.55 36.21 23.83
N THR A 116 -4.06 36.64 22.65
CA THR A 116 -3.15 37.78 22.54
C THR A 116 -3.86 39.13 22.57
N SER A 117 -5.20 39.15 22.54
CA SER A 117 -6.01 40.36 22.62
C SER A 117 -6.33 40.78 24.07
N GLU A 118 -6.24 39.86 25.03
CA GLU A 118 -6.32 40.16 26.46
C GLU A 118 -4.90 40.21 27.06
N THR A 119 -4.21 41.32 26.86
CA THR A 119 -3.02 41.66 27.64
C THR A 119 -3.41 41.93 29.09
N ASP A 120 -3.48 40.87 29.90
CA ASP A 120 -3.31 40.98 31.35
C ASP A 120 -1.79 40.92 31.66
N PRO A 121 -1.14 42.05 31.97
CA PRO A 121 0.29 42.10 32.28
C PRO A 121 0.68 41.26 33.51
N GLN A 122 -0.29 40.88 34.36
CA GLN A 122 -0.05 40.04 35.53
C GLN A 122 0.04 38.54 35.18
N ALA A 123 -0.60 38.10 34.10
CA ALA A 123 -0.48 36.72 33.62
C ALA A 123 0.90 36.44 33.00
N LEU A 124 1.46 37.44 32.31
CA LEU A 124 2.78 37.33 31.67
C LEU A 124 3.92 37.31 32.69
N THR A 125 3.84 38.12 33.75
CA THR A 125 4.82 38.14 34.84
C THR A 125 4.83 36.84 35.64
N ARG A 126 3.65 36.25 35.89
CA ARG A 126 3.53 34.96 36.57
C ARG A 126 4.14 33.80 35.76
N ARG A 127 3.88 33.75 34.45
CA ARG A 127 4.49 32.76 33.54
C ARG A 127 6.02 32.91 33.45
N LEU A 128 6.52 34.13 33.50
CA LEU A 128 7.96 34.40 33.55
C LEU A 128 8.59 33.95 34.87
N GLN A 129 7.92 34.16 36.01
CA GLN A 129 8.39 33.65 37.30
C GLN A 129 8.39 32.13 37.36
N GLU A 130 7.33 31.46 36.90
CA GLU A 130 7.25 29.99 36.86
C GLU A 130 8.32 29.38 35.93
N ALA A 131 8.61 30.01 34.79
CA ALA A 131 9.68 29.59 33.88
C ALA A 131 11.09 29.82 34.45
N LEU A 132 11.28 30.87 35.26
CA LEU A 132 12.54 31.14 35.96
C LEU A 132 12.77 30.16 37.12
N GLU A 133 11.73 29.79 37.87
CA GLU A 133 11.87 28.84 38.97
C GLU A 133 12.21 27.43 38.48
N THR A 134 11.55 26.98 37.41
CA THR A 134 11.79 25.65 36.80
C THR A 134 13.16 25.53 36.14
N THR A 135 13.78 26.63 35.73
CA THR A 135 15.15 26.64 35.17
C THR A 135 16.25 26.67 36.25
N THR A 136 15.96 27.08 37.49
CA THR A 136 16.98 27.15 38.55
C THR A 136 17.47 25.77 39.04
N GLU A 137 16.66 24.72 38.97
CA GLU A 137 17.08 23.36 39.37
C GLU A 137 18.03 22.73 38.34
N THR A 138 17.85 23.03 37.05
CA THR A 138 18.73 22.53 35.97
C THR A 138 20.09 23.23 36.00
N ILE A 139 20.11 24.53 36.32
CA ILE A 139 21.35 25.34 36.34
C ILE A 139 22.26 24.96 37.52
N ARG A 140 21.70 24.51 38.66
CA ARG A 140 22.50 24.09 39.84
C ARG A 140 23.34 22.82 39.59
N GLY A 141 22.98 22.00 38.60
CA GLY A 141 23.76 20.83 38.18
C GLY A 141 24.95 21.17 37.27
N TRP A 142 24.81 22.18 36.42
CA TRP A 142 25.82 22.59 35.43
C TRP A 142 26.99 23.40 36.02
N LEU A 143 26.79 24.06 37.17
CA LEU A 143 27.80 24.91 37.84
C LEU A 143 28.92 24.13 38.56
N ARG A 144 28.94 22.79 38.51
CA ARG A 144 30.03 21.99 39.10
C ARG A 144 31.25 21.84 38.21
N GLU A 145 31.14 22.12 36.91
CA GLU A 145 32.29 22.15 36.00
C GLU A 145 32.54 23.56 35.46
N PRO A 146 33.73 24.15 35.69
CA PRO A 146 34.01 25.55 35.33
C PRO A 146 33.94 25.80 33.82
N ALA A 147 34.12 24.76 32.98
CA ALA A 147 34.04 24.88 31.53
C ALA A 147 32.60 25.12 31.03
N LEU A 148 31.60 24.45 31.62
CA LEU A 148 30.20 24.57 31.20
C LEU A 148 29.58 25.91 31.66
N ALA A 149 30.02 26.43 32.80
CA ALA A 149 29.59 27.74 33.30
C ALA A 149 29.98 28.88 32.36
N ALA A 150 31.18 28.82 31.76
CA ALA A 150 31.65 29.84 30.81
C ALA A 150 30.84 29.83 29.50
N VAL A 151 30.47 28.65 29.00
CA VAL A 151 29.65 28.50 27.79
C VAL A 151 28.22 29.01 28.01
N ALA A 152 27.62 28.68 29.15
CA ALA A 152 26.28 29.17 29.50
C ALA A 152 26.24 30.70 29.63
N ALA A 153 27.25 31.30 30.29
CA ALA A 153 27.36 32.75 30.37
C ALA A 153 27.53 33.41 29.00
N GLY A 154 28.31 32.80 28.10
CA GLY A 154 28.48 33.27 26.72
C GLY A 154 27.16 33.28 25.93
N LEU A 155 26.34 32.23 26.08
CA LEU A 155 25.05 32.14 25.40
C LEU A 155 24.03 33.18 25.90
N VAL A 156 24.00 33.45 27.21
CA VAL A 156 23.11 34.48 27.78
C VAL A 156 23.50 35.87 27.30
N VAL A 157 24.81 36.18 27.27
CA VAL A 157 25.30 37.47 26.78
C VAL A 157 25.05 37.62 25.27
N ALA A 158 25.21 36.55 24.48
CA ALA A 158 24.93 36.55 23.05
C ALA A 158 23.43 36.78 22.77
N ALA A 159 22.54 36.11 23.51
CA ALA A 159 21.10 36.30 23.38
C ALA A 159 20.65 37.71 23.79
N ALA A 160 21.19 38.24 24.89
CA ALA A 160 20.93 39.61 25.33
C ALA A 160 21.45 40.64 24.31
N GLY A 161 22.66 40.43 23.77
CA GLY A 161 23.23 41.27 22.72
C GLY A 161 22.41 41.25 21.44
N TRP A 162 21.93 40.08 21.01
CA TRP A 162 21.06 39.94 19.84
C TRP A 162 19.72 40.65 20.03
N LEU A 163 19.14 40.59 21.23
CA LEU A 163 17.91 41.32 21.56
C LEU A 163 18.12 42.84 21.56
N TRP A 164 19.30 43.31 21.98
CA TRP A 164 19.65 44.74 22.05
C TRP A 164 20.00 45.34 20.69
N LEU A 165 20.55 44.54 19.77
CA LEU A 165 20.90 44.93 18.40
C LEU A 165 19.70 44.90 17.43
N ARG A 166 18.54 44.40 17.86
CA ARG A 166 17.32 44.43 17.06
C ARG A 166 16.72 45.83 17.16
N GLU A 167 17.08 46.70 16.22
CA GLU A 167 16.44 48.02 16.10
C GLU A 167 14.91 47.84 15.99
N PRO A 168 14.10 48.63 16.72
CA PRO A 168 12.65 48.63 16.57
C PRO A 168 12.27 49.26 15.23
N GLY A 169 12.34 48.45 14.16
CA GLY A 169 11.92 48.80 12.81
C GLY A 169 10.40 48.94 12.72
N GLN A 170 9.97 50.20 12.67
CA GLN A 170 8.86 50.76 11.88
C GLN A 170 7.67 49.82 11.58
N SER A 171 6.65 49.94 12.42
CA SER A 171 5.29 49.54 12.10
C SER A 171 4.77 50.40 10.95
N THR A 172 4.64 49.81 9.76
CA THR A 172 3.85 50.39 8.68
C THR A 172 2.38 50.10 8.99
N ALA A 173 1.64 51.16 9.31
CA ALA A 173 0.18 51.09 9.45
C ALA A 173 -0.46 50.79 8.07
N PRO A 174 -1.51 49.95 8.00
CA PRO A 174 -2.30 49.83 6.79
C PRO A 174 -3.09 51.13 6.56
N PRO A 175 -3.30 51.55 5.29
CA PRO A 175 -4.04 52.77 4.99
C PRO A 175 -5.51 52.65 5.38
N ALA A 176 -5.99 53.70 6.06
CA ALA A 176 -7.40 53.95 6.29
C ALA A 176 -8.12 54.14 4.96
N GLY A 177 -9.07 53.25 4.66
CA GLY A 177 -9.92 53.36 3.49
C GLY A 177 -10.92 52.22 3.45
N LEU A 178 -12.08 52.44 4.07
CA LEU A 178 -13.42 51.93 3.75
C LEU A 178 -14.32 52.06 4.99
N GLN A 179 -14.48 53.29 5.49
CA GLN A 179 -15.65 53.69 6.26
C GLN A 179 -16.51 54.52 5.31
N HIS A 180 -17.48 53.90 4.62
CA HIS A 180 -18.68 54.55 4.07
C HIS A 180 -19.62 53.46 3.57
N ALA A 181 -20.62 53.11 4.39
CA ALA A 181 -21.98 52.70 3.99
C ALA A 181 -22.69 52.00 5.17
N GLN A 182 -22.93 52.75 6.25
CA GLN A 182 -24.01 52.45 7.18
C GLN A 182 -24.82 53.72 7.30
N ASN A 183 -25.95 53.79 6.57
CA ASN A 183 -27.15 54.55 6.92
C ASN A 183 -28.25 54.38 5.83
N ALA A 184 -29.18 53.44 6.11
CA ALA A 184 -30.64 53.45 5.86
C ALA A 184 -31.22 53.49 4.42
N PRO A 185 -32.52 53.15 4.18
CA PRO A 185 -33.57 52.70 5.12
C PRO A 185 -34.30 51.39 4.74
N GLU A 186 -35.10 50.92 5.70
CA GLU A 186 -36.07 49.82 5.63
C GLU A 186 -37.14 50.01 4.53
N ALA A 187 -37.52 48.91 3.88
CA ALA A 187 -38.79 48.73 3.20
C ALA A 187 -39.26 47.26 3.33
N PRO A 188 -40.58 47.00 3.50
CA PRO A 188 -41.09 45.70 3.92
C PRO A 188 -41.31 44.77 2.73
N VAL A 189 -40.97 43.48 2.88
CA VAL A 189 -41.37 42.43 1.95
C VAL A 189 -42.42 41.56 2.64
N GLU A 190 -43.65 41.65 2.14
CA GLU A 190 -44.73 40.69 2.35
C GLU A 190 -44.27 39.29 1.94
N ILE A 191 -44.37 38.32 2.86
CA ILE A 191 -44.41 36.90 2.51
C ILE A 191 -45.77 36.37 2.98
N ALA A 192 -46.70 36.31 2.05
CA ALA A 192 -47.88 35.46 2.13
C ALA A 192 -47.49 34.05 1.65
N GLY A 193 -47.78 33.03 2.45
CA GLY A 193 -47.42 31.65 2.15
C GLY A 193 -47.84 30.71 3.27
N GLU A 194 -49.15 30.62 3.48
CA GLU A 194 -49.82 29.70 4.38
C GLU A 194 -49.57 28.24 3.96
N ILE A 195 -48.91 27.46 4.82
CA ILE A 195 -48.92 25.99 4.75
C ILE A 195 -49.28 25.47 6.14
N ALA A 196 -50.45 24.85 6.20
CA ALA A 196 -51.05 24.28 7.40
C ALA A 196 -50.23 23.10 7.99
N PRO A 197 -50.27 22.87 9.30
CA PRO A 197 -49.62 21.73 9.94
C PRO A 197 -50.40 20.42 9.71
N PRO A 198 -49.73 19.27 9.56
CA PRO A 198 -50.42 17.99 9.51
C PRO A 198 -50.85 17.53 10.91
N ASP A 199 -52.11 17.11 10.94
CA ASP A 199 -52.89 16.53 12.02
C ASP A 199 -52.24 15.24 12.57
N THR A 200 -51.87 15.23 13.85
CA THR A 200 -51.36 14.05 14.56
C THR A 200 -52.51 13.33 15.27
N GLY A 201 -53.15 12.41 14.56
CA GLY A 201 -54.06 11.43 15.14
C GLY A 201 -53.30 10.29 15.85
N PRO A 202 -53.81 9.75 16.99
CA PRO A 202 -53.12 8.73 17.77
C PRO A 202 -53.26 7.34 17.13
N GLN A 203 -52.13 6.72 16.77
CA GLN A 203 -52.08 5.30 16.36
C GLN A 203 -52.11 4.38 17.58
N ALA A 204 -53.02 3.41 17.54
CA ALA A 204 -53.16 2.30 18.49
C ALA A 204 -51.98 1.32 18.40
N PRO A 205 -51.67 0.57 19.49
CA PRO A 205 -50.50 -0.30 19.54
C PRO A 205 -50.68 -1.57 18.69
N ALA A 206 -49.67 -1.88 17.88
CA ALA A 206 -49.57 -3.12 17.13
C ALA A 206 -49.17 -4.30 18.03
N GLU A 207 -49.84 -5.43 17.84
CA GLU A 207 -49.55 -6.73 18.48
C GLU A 207 -48.17 -7.29 18.10
N PRO A 208 -47.52 -8.06 18.98
CA PRO A 208 -46.23 -8.69 18.70
C PRO A 208 -46.38 -9.91 17.78
N VAL A 209 -45.68 -9.88 16.64
CA VAL A 209 -45.53 -11.03 15.74
C VAL A 209 -44.60 -12.06 16.38
N ALA A 210 -45.10 -13.30 16.50
CA ALA A 210 -44.41 -14.43 17.08
C ALA A 210 -43.27 -14.96 16.19
N VAL A 211 -42.14 -15.24 16.83
CA VAL A 211 -40.96 -15.92 16.27
C VAL A 211 -41.24 -17.42 16.16
N PRO A 212 -41.04 -18.09 15.01
CA PRO A 212 -41.09 -19.55 14.94
C PRO A 212 -39.80 -20.18 15.51
N ALA A 213 -39.98 -21.14 16.42
CA ALA A 213 -38.93 -21.92 17.07
C ALA A 213 -38.23 -22.91 16.12
N PRO A 214 -36.97 -23.30 16.40
CA PRO A 214 -36.21 -24.25 15.58
C PRO A 214 -36.69 -25.71 15.75
N THR A 215 -36.76 -26.40 14.61
CA THR A 215 -37.10 -27.84 14.49
C THR A 215 -36.01 -28.73 15.12
N PRO A 216 -36.36 -29.81 15.85
CA PRO A 216 -35.39 -30.73 16.44
C PRO A 216 -34.79 -31.72 15.42
N PRO A 217 -33.58 -32.26 15.67
CA PRO A 217 -32.91 -33.18 14.76
C PRO A 217 -33.52 -34.59 14.79
N VAL A 218 -33.59 -35.19 13.60
CA VAL A 218 -33.99 -36.57 13.34
C VAL A 218 -32.97 -37.55 13.92
N ARG A 219 -33.47 -38.50 14.71
CA ARG A 219 -32.73 -39.68 15.20
C ARG A 219 -32.46 -40.62 14.04
N HIS A 220 -31.19 -40.93 13.77
CA HIS A 220 -30.83 -42.15 13.07
C HIS A 220 -30.47 -43.22 14.12
N ALA A 221 -31.13 -44.36 13.96
CA ALA A 221 -31.07 -45.51 14.84
C ALA A 221 -29.73 -46.24 14.77
N GLU A 222 -29.25 -46.67 15.93
CA GLU A 222 -28.37 -47.82 16.12
C GLU A 222 -28.91 -49.06 15.41
N VAL A 223 -28.03 -49.78 14.71
CA VAL A 223 -28.15 -51.22 14.51
C VAL A 223 -26.80 -51.84 14.84
N ASP A 224 -26.86 -52.77 15.78
CA ASP A 224 -25.82 -53.60 16.37
C ASP A 224 -25.11 -54.56 15.39
N GLU A 225 -23.83 -54.76 15.71
CA GLU A 225 -23.04 -56.01 15.77
C GLU A 225 -23.38 -57.21 14.85
N GLN A 226 -22.47 -57.54 13.91
CA GLN A 226 -21.43 -58.60 14.01
C GLN A 226 -21.85 -59.93 13.29
N PRO A 227 -20.99 -60.95 13.13
CA PRO A 227 -19.73 -60.98 12.38
C PRO A 227 -19.64 -62.24 11.48
N GLY A 228 -18.58 -62.36 10.67
CA GLY A 228 -17.96 -63.67 10.43
C GLY A 228 -17.60 -64.08 9.01
N SER A 229 -16.32 -64.49 8.90
CA SER A 229 -15.82 -65.59 8.06
C SER A 229 -15.64 -65.28 6.56
N THR A 230 -14.66 -65.79 5.83
CA THR A 230 -13.38 -66.48 6.04
C THR A 230 -12.78 -66.69 4.65
N LEU A 231 -11.47 -66.95 4.57
CA LEU A 231 -10.77 -67.74 3.53
C LEU A 231 -10.69 -67.11 2.13
N ALA A 232 -9.52 -66.67 1.66
CA ALA A 232 -8.33 -67.42 1.27
C ALA A 232 -8.29 -67.77 -0.24
N ASP A 233 -7.10 -67.49 -0.78
CA ASP A 233 -6.39 -68.18 -1.86
C ASP A 233 -6.64 -67.87 -3.35
N ALA A 234 -5.48 -67.91 -4.02
CA ALA A 234 -5.19 -68.08 -5.45
C ALA A 234 -5.32 -66.81 -6.30
N ARG A 235 -4.31 -66.30 -7.03
CA ARG A 235 -3.08 -66.77 -7.71
C ARG A 235 -3.19 -66.20 -9.14
N GLU A 236 -2.12 -65.54 -9.55
CA GLU A 236 -1.47 -65.58 -10.88
C GLU A 236 -2.33 -65.76 -12.14
N ASP A 237 -2.18 -64.81 -13.08
CA ASP A 237 -1.40 -64.99 -14.31
C ASP A 237 -2.05 -64.45 -15.61
N SER A 238 -1.15 -64.02 -16.49
CA SER A 238 -1.27 -63.94 -17.95
C SER A 238 -1.87 -62.69 -18.65
N ALA A 239 -0.90 -61.86 -19.04
CA ALA A 239 -0.78 -61.12 -20.29
C ALA A 239 -1.44 -61.73 -21.55
N ARG A 240 -1.88 -60.82 -22.44
CA ARG A 240 -1.66 -60.75 -23.91
C ARG A 240 -2.95 -60.37 -24.64
N GLU A 241 -2.94 -59.22 -25.30
CA GLU A 241 -3.70 -59.09 -26.55
C GLU A 241 -2.88 -58.34 -27.59
N ARG A 242 -2.59 -59.06 -28.69
CA ARG A 242 -1.89 -58.60 -29.89
C ARG A 242 -2.92 -58.16 -30.92
N ALA A 243 -2.50 -57.15 -31.68
CA ALA A 243 -3.07 -56.72 -32.96
C ALA A 243 -3.25 -57.84 -33.99
N VAL A 244 -4.28 -57.73 -34.83
CA VAL A 244 -4.30 -58.19 -36.23
C VAL A 244 -5.21 -57.27 -37.07
N ALA A 245 -4.68 -56.81 -38.21
CA ALA A 245 -5.33 -56.05 -39.27
C ALA A 245 -6.17 -56.94 -40.23
N PRO A 246 -6.92 -56.33 -41.17
CA PRO A 246 -6.65 -56.69 -42.56
C PRO A 246 -6.57 -55.49 -43.54
N SER A 247 -5.62 -55.58 -44.47
CA SER A 247 -5.45 -54.75 -45.68
C SER A 247 -5.92 -55.55 -46.93
N PRO A 248 -5.77 -55.04 -48.17
CA PRO A 248 -6.34 -53.82 -48.76
C PRO A 248 -7.08 -54.13 -50.09
N THR A 249 -7.83 -53.17 -50.63
CA THR A 249 -8.28 -53.21 -52.03
C THR A 249 -7.66 -52.05 -52.79
N ASP A 250 -7.15 -52.42 -53.97
CA ASP A 250 -6.39 -51.69 -54.96
C ASP A 250 -7.23 -50.60 -55.65
N THR A 251 -6.74 -49.35 -55.67
CA THR A 251 -7.06 -48.40 -56.74
C THR A 251 -5.99 -47.31 -56.81
N THR A 252 -5.12 -47.42 -57.80
CA THR A 252 -4.22 -46.32 -58.21
C THR A 252 -5.00 -45.32 -59.08
N PRO A 253 -4.80 -44.00 -58.90
CA PRO A 253 -4.48 -43.20 -60.08
C PRO A 253 -3.38 -42.15 -59.87
N ARG A 254 -2.36 -42.28 -60.74
CA ARG A 254 -1.70 -41.24 -61.54
C ARG A 254 -1.22 -39.96 -60.81
N ALA A 255 0.08 -39.96 -60.53
CA ALA A 255 0.85 -38.82 -60.08
C ALA A 255 0.76 -37.62 -61.04
N ILE A 256 0.29 -36.50 -60.52
CA ILE A 256 0.48 -35.17 -61.09
C ILE A 256 1.64 -34.56 -60.32
N ALA A 257 2.78 -34.37 -60.99
CA ALA A 257 3.95 -33.71 -60.43
C ALA A 257 3.59 -32.26 -60.09
N ARG A 258 3.31 -31.98 -58.81
CA ARG A 258 3.38 -30.63 -58.26
C ARG A 258 4.83 -30.36 -57.91
N THR A 259 5.48 -29.52 -58.72
CA THR A 259 6.72 -28.84 -58.35
C THR A 259 6.49 -28.17 -56.99
N GLN A 260 7.11 -28.68 -55.94
CA GLN A 260 7.19 -27.97 -54.66
C GLN A 260 8.00 -26.69 -54.91
N PRO A 261 7.48 -25.50 -54.61
CA PRO A 261 8.33 -24.32 -54.52
C PRO A 261 9.36 -24.56 -53.41
N GLU A 262 10.61 -24.31 -53.74
CA GLU A 262 11.76 -24.29 -52.84
C GLU A 262 11.41 -23.50 -51.56
N PRO A 263 11.71 -24.02 -50.35
CA PRO A 263 11.30 -23.37 -49.12
C PRO A 263 11.97 -22.00 -49.04
N THR A 264 11.16 -20.95 -49.15
CA THR A 264 11.54 -19.60 -48.74
C THR A 264 12.09 -19.68 -47.32
N PRO A 265 13.24 -19.05 -46.99
CA PRO A 265 13.72 -18.98 -45.63
C PRO A 265 12.59 -18.47 -44.74
N ALA A 266 12.14 -19.32 -43.81
CA ALA A 266 11.16 -18.93 -42.83
C ALA A 266 11.66 -17.67 -42.13
N GLU A 267 10.87 -16.60 -42.16
CA GLU A 267 11.06 -15.48 -41.26
C GLU A 267 11.27 -16.04 -39.84
N PRO A 268 12.26 -15.53 -39.07
CA PRO A 268 12.46 -16.02 -37.73
C PRO A 268 11.14 -15.85 -36.97
N LEU A 269 10.61 -16.96 -36.46
CA LEU A 269 9.49 -16.98 -35.53
C LEU A 269 9.77 -15.90 -34.48
N ALA A 270 8.94 -14.85 -34.46
CA ALA A 270 9.11 -13.73 -33.55
C ALA A 270 9.33 -14.26 -32.13
N GLU A 271 10.47 -13.90 -31.52
CA GLU A 271 10.77 -14.30 -30.15
C GLU A 271 9.58 -13.94 -29.25
N PRO A 272 9.20 -14.80 -28.29
CA PRO A 272 8.08 -14.51 -27.41
C PRO A 272 8.35 -13.20 -26.67
N ILE A 273 7.41 -12.26 -26.77
CA ILE A 273 7.53 -10.95 -26.14
C ILE A 273 7.74 -11.15 -24.63
N ARG A 274 8.88 -10.68 -24.14
CA ARG A 274 9.26 -10.75 -22.72
C ARG A 274 8.38 -9.82 -21.89
N ILE A 275 7.89 -10.30 -20.75
CA ILE A 275 7.14 -9.51 -19.77
C ILE A 275 7.97 -8.33 -19.31
N ALA A 276 9.27 -8.55 -19.06
CA ALA A 276 10.20 -7.48 -18.71
C ALA A 276 10.31 -6.39 -19.78
N ALA A 277 10.17 -6.72 -21.07
CA ALA A 277 10.24 -5.73 -22.15
C ALA A 277 9.01 -4.83 -22.22
N LEU A 278 7.87 -5.28 -21.69
CA LEU A 278 6.63 -4.50 -21.62
C LEU A 278 6.41 -3.85 -20.25
N PHE A 279 7.19 -4.22 -19.24
CA PHE A 279 7.01 -3.73 -17.87
C PHE A 279 7.22 -2.20 -17.81
N PRO A 280 6.33 -1.44 -17.12
CA PRO A 280 6.43 0.02 -17.07
C PRO A 280 7.77 0.50 -16.49
N ASP A 281 8.34 1.54 -17.10
CA ASP A 281 9.55 2.22 -16.59
C ASP A 281 9.26 3.12 -15.37
N ALA A 282 7.97 3.43 -15.12
CA ALA A 282 7.57 4.22 -13.98
C ALA A 282 7.94 3.50 -12.67
N PRO A 283 8.34 4.21 -11.59
CA PRO A 283 8.59 3.56 -10.31
C PRO A 283 7.30 2.96 -9.75
N ILE A 284 7.38 1.74 -9.21
CA ILE A 284 6.25 1.15 -8.50
C ILE A 284 6.01 1.91 -7.20
N ARG A 285 4.75 2.25 -6.93
CA ARG A 285 4.35 2.97 -5.72
C ARG A 285 3.36 2.14 -4.95
N TYR A 286 3.66 1.92 -3.68
CA TYR A 286 2.76 1.25 -2.76
C TYR A 286 1.95 2.31 -1.99
N ALA A 287 0.63 2.28 -2.17
CA ALA A 287 -0.26 3.08 -1.35
C ALA A 287 -0.47 2.34 -0.02
N SER A 288 0.35 2.65 0.98
CA SER A 288 0.15 2.16 2.33
C SER A 288 -1.18 2.69 2.84
N PRO A 289 -2.14 1.82 3.20
CA PRO A 289 -3.41 2.26 3.75
C PRO A 289 -3.21 3.01 5.05
N ASP A 290 -3.83 4.18 5.14
CA ASP A 290 -3.70 5.07 6.29
C ASP A 290 -4.17 4.34 7.56
N SER A 291 -3.21 4.10 8.47
CA SER A 291 -3.42 3.44 9.76
C SER A 291 -4.50 4.08 10.62
N SER A 292 -4.87 5.32 10.30
CA SER A 292 -5.86 6.13 11.01
C SER A 292 -7.33 5.78 10.69
N LEU A 293 -7.63 5.03 9.62
CA LEU A 293 -8.98 4.58 9.28
C LEU A 293 -9.40 3.23 9.92
N MET A 294 -8.50 2.56 10.64
CA MET A 294 -8.84 1.38 11.44
C MET A 294 -9.02 1.78 12.91
N GLY A 295 -10.28 1.97 13.30
CA GLY A 295 -10.66 2.34 14.66
C GLY A 295 -10.09 1.39 15.74
N SER A 296 -9.36 1.99 16.68
CA SER A 296 -9.25 1.63 18.11
C SER A 296 -8.93 0.20 18.54
N ALA A 297 -8.27 -0.61 17.72
CA ALA A 297 -7.41 -1.66 18.22
C ALA A 297 -6.04 -1.44 17.58
N SER A 298 -5.15 -0.82 18.35
CA SER A 298 -3.72 -0.81 18.05
C SER A 298 -3.30 -2.25 17.81
N VAL A 299 -3.23 -2.64 16.53
CA VAL A 299 -2.42 -3.76 16.09
C VAL A 299 -1.02 -3.31 16.44
N ARG A 300 -0.60 -3.60 17.67
CA ARG A 300 0.73 -3.26 18.16
C ARG A 300 1.69 -3.85 17.13
N SER A 301 2.42 -2.95 16.47
CA SER A 301 3.62 -3.21 15.69
C SER A 301 4.22 -4.54 16.09
N PHE A 302 4.04 -5.55 15.23
CA PHE A 302 4.60 -6.87 15.46
C PHE A 302 6.09 -6.74 15.20
N GLY A 303 6.82 -6.37 16.25
CA GLY A 303 8.26 -6.33 16.23
C GLY A 303 8.77 -7.68 15.72
N VAL A 304 9.64 -7.63 14.71
CA VAL A 304 10.49 -8.73 14.32
C VAL A 304 11.15 -9.26 15.60
N SER A 305 10.62 -10.35 16.13
CA SER A 305 11.24 -11.04 17.25
C SER A 305 12.47 -11.71 16.66
N ARG A 306 13.60 -10.98 16.67
CA ARG A 306 14.93 -11.55 16.37
C ARG A 306 15.27 -12.52 17.49
N ALA A 307 14.60 -13.68 17.53
CA ALA A 307 15.07 -14.79 18.34
C ALA A 307 16.39 -15.24 17.71
N ARG A 308 17.42 -15.43 18.51
CA ARG A 308 18.69 -15.96 18.02
C ARG A 308 18.45 -17.41 17.59
N GLY A 309 18.55 -17.68 16.30
CA GLY A 309 18.44 -19.02 15.73
C GLY A 309 19.52 -19.98 16.28
N PRO A 310 19.51 -21.25 15.85
CA PRO A 310 20.56 -22.22 16.21
C PRO A 310 21.96 -21.75 15.82
N SER A 311 22.06 -20.93 14.77
CA SER A 311 23.24 -20.14 14.42
C SER A 311 22.98 -18.65 14.74
N PRO A 312 24.03 -17.87 15.05
CA PRO A 312 23.89 -16.44 15.26
C PRO A 312 23.52 -15.65 13.98
N SER A 313 23.51 -16.29 12.80
CA SER A 313 23.29 -15.72 11.47
C SER A 313 21.98 -16.13 10.77
N LEU A 314 21.29 -17.17 11.25
CA LEU A 314 20.01 -17.58 10.67
C LEU A 314 18.91 -16.56 10.99
N GLU A 315 18.40 -15.93 9.94
CA GLU A 315 17.27 -15.00 9.98
C GLU A 315 16.07 -15.60 9.21
N LEU A 316 14.88 -15.43 9.78
CA LEU A 316 13.60 -15.75 9.16
C LEU A 316 12.78 -14.47 9.11
N ARG A 317 12.31 -14.10 7.93
CA ARG A 317 11.59 -12.85 7.71
C ARG A 317 10.37 -13.07 6.82
N VAL A 318 9.19 -12.64 7.24
CA VAL A 318 8.01 -12.59 6.36
C VAL A 318 8.14 -11.43 5.38
N MET A 319 7.72 -11.64 4.12
CA MET A 319 7.74 -10.62 3.06
C MET A 319 6.40 -9.88 3.02
N ALA A 320 6.06 -9.25 4.14
CA ALA A 320 4.83 -8.53 4.34
C ALA A 320 5.09 -7.24 5.13
N PRO A 321 4.31 -6.18 4.88
CA PRO A 321 4.53 -4.91 5.52
C PRO A 321 4.18 -4.96 7.02
N GLU A 322 4.69 -4.01 7.80
CA GLU A 322 4.48 -3.96 9.26
C GLU A 322 3.00 -3.76 9.63
N HIS A 323 2.25 -3.01 8.82
CA HIS A 323 0.81 -2.84 8.95
C HIS A 323 0.01 -4.00 8.30
N VAL A 324 -1.30 -4.00 8.47
CA VAL A 324 -2.20 -4.99 7.83
C VAL A 324 -2.14 -4.88 6.31
N GLY A 325 -1.54 -5.87 5.65
CA GLY A 325 -1.47 -5.94 4.19
C GLY A 325 -2.80 -6.38 3.57
N TRP A 326 -3.17 -5.79 2.45
CA TRP A 326 -4.40 -6.15 1.75
C TRP A 326 -4.14 -7.19 0.67
N THR A 327 -5.12 -8.08 0.49
CA THR A 327 -5.22 -8.92 -0.70
C THR A 327 -6.57 -8.80 -1.39
N ALA A 328 -6.61 -8.96 -2.70
CA ALA A 328 -7.83 -8.94 -3.51
C ALA A 328 -8.50 -10.32 -3.60
N GLY A 329 -7.77 -11.40 -3.27
CA GLY A 329 -8.26 -12.77 -3.36
C GLY A 329 -8.50 -13.43 -2.00
N ALA A 330 -9.44 -14.37 -1.95
CA ALA A 330 -9.68 -15.20 -0.77
C ALA A 330 -8.54 -16.18 -0.48
N THR A 331 -7.69 -16.48 -1.47
CA THR A 331 -6.60 -17.47 -1.36
C THR A 331 -5.25 -16.86 -1.74
N PRO A 332 -4.73 -15.90 -0.96
CA PRO A 332 -3.44 -15.26 -1.22
C PRO A 332 -2.27 -16.24 -1.12
N THR A 333 -1.12 -15.81 -1.64
CA THR A 333 0.16 -16.47 -1.43
C THR A 333 0.95 -15.74 -0.36
N LEU A 334 1.41 -16.48 0.64
CA LEU A 334 2.27 -15.99 1.72
C LEU A 334 3.73 -16.22 1.34
N TYR A 335 4.60 -15.24 1.62
CA TYR A 335 6.02 -15.26 1.25
C TYR A 335 6.90 -15.00 2.47
N TRP A 336 7.97 -15.77 2.63
CA TRP A 336 8.98 -15.56 3.67
C TRP A 336 10.38 -15.87 3.14
N GLN A 337 11.41 -15.37 3.81
CA GLN A 337 12.80 -15.57 3.45
C GLN A 337 13.57 -16.22 4.59
N LEU A 338 14.46 -17.14 4.24
CA LEU A 338 15.50 -17.68 5.09
C LEU A 338 16.87 -17.17 4.63
N SER A 339 17.70 -16.63 5.54
CA SER A 339 19.04 -16.14 5.18
C SER A 339 20.02 -17.25 4.82
N GLU A 340 19.88 -18.42 5.44
CA GLU A 340 20.68 -19.62 5.20
C GLU A 340 19.79 -20.87 5.22
N ALA A 341 20.30 -22.00 4.72
CA ALA A 341 19.54 -23.25 4.72
C ALA A 341 19.33 -23.75 6.15
N ALA A 342 18.16 -24.35 6.43
CA ALA A 342 17.79 -24.81 7.76
C ALA A 342 17.22 -26.23 7.72
N ASP A 343 17.76 -27.12 8.56
CA ASP A 343 17.26 -28.48 8.76
C ASP A 343 16.41 -28.56 10.05
N LEU A 344 15.41 -27.70 10.14
CA LEU A 344 14.47 -27.64 11.26
C LEU A 344 13.03 -27.73 10.73
N PRO A 345 12.09 -28.29 11.51
CA PRO A 345 10.67 -28.21 11.17
C PRO A 345 10.24 -26.75 11.07
N LEU A 346 9.50 -26.43 10.01
CA LEU A 346 8.94 -25.11 9.77
C LEU A 346 7.43 -25.18 9.95
N GLU A 347 6.90 -24.38 10.88
CA GLU A 347 5.48 -24.30 11.18
C GLU A 347 4.91 -22.99 10.65
N ILE A 348 3.78 -23.06 9.97
CA ILE A 348 3.05 -21.92 9.43
C ILE A 348 1.67 -21.92 10.08
N THR A 349 1.39 -20.89 10.86
CA THR A 349 0.10 -20.73 11.55
C THR A 349 -0.67 -19.59 10.91
N LEU A 350 -1.97 -19.77 10.68
CA LEU A 350 -2.91 -18.72 10.28
C LEU A 350 -4.07 -18.69 11.28
N LEU A 351 -4.34 -17.53 11.87
CA LEU A 351 -5.43 -17.37 12.82
C LEU A 351 -6.14 -16.02 12.66
N PRO A 352 -7.47 -15.94 12.84
CA PRO A 352 -8.17 -14.66 12.92
C PRO A 352 -7.65 -13.84 14.11
N ASP A 353 -7.42 -12.54 13.95
CA ASP A 353 -6.79 -11.73 15.02
C ASP A 353 -7.63 -11.67 16.30
N ALA A 354 -8.96 -11.77 16.17
CA ALA A 354 -9.92 -11.78 17.26
C ALA A 354 -10.12 -13.16 17.93
N GLN A 355 -9.47 -14.22 17.44
CA GLN A 355 -9.67 -15.59 17.90
C GLN A 355 -8.35 -16.21 18.39
N VAL A 356 -8.46 -17.12 19.36
CA VAL A 356 -7.31 -17.87 19.90
C VAL A 356 -7.05 -19.14 19.09
N GLU A 357 -8.11 -19.74 18.52
CA GLU A 357 -8.00 -20.97 17.74
C GLU A 357 -7.46 -20.69 16.34
N PRO A 358 -6.39 -21.40 15.90
CA PRO A 358 -5.85 -21.25 14.56
C PRO A 358 -6.82 -21.81 13.52
N LEU A 359 -6.98 -21.07 12.43
CA LEU A 359 -7.67 -21.57 11.25
C LEU A 359 -6.85 -22.69 10.58
N ALA A 360 -5.52 -22.61 10.68
CA ALA A 360 -4.62 -23.66 10.24
C ALA A 360 -3.26 -23.61 10.91
N GLU A 361 -2.68 -24.80 11.03
CA GLU A 361 -1.29 -25.06 11.39
C GLU A 361 -0.72 -26.06 10.38
N GLU A 362 0.19 -25.60 9.54
CA GLU A 362 0.89 -26.42 8.54
C GLU A 362 2.32 -26.63 9.01
N THR A 363 2.76 -27.89 9.09
CA THR A 363 4.14 -28.24 9.46
C THR A 363 4.87 -28.86 8.29
N ARG A 364 5.99 -28.25 7.90
CA ARG A 364 6.87 -28.75 6.84
C ARG A 364 8.16 -29.27 7.44
N ALA A 365 8.43 -30.55 7.20
CA ALA A 365 9.71 -31.17 7.56
C ALA A 365 10.86 -30.53 6.76
N GLY A 366 12.02 -30.40 7.39
CA GLY A 366 13.25 -29.99 6.71
C GLY A 366 13.80 -31.07 5.77
N PRO A 367 14.84 -30.75 4.98
CA PRO A 367 15.57 -29.47 4.99
C PRO A 367 14.94 -28.38 4.10
N HIS A 368 15.12 -27.12 4.50
CA HIS A 368 14.69 -25.92 3.76
C HIS A 368 15.90 -25.18 3.20
N ALA A 369 15.86 -24.81 1.91
CA ALA A 369 16.92 -24.02 1.28
C ALA A 369 16.92 -22.56 1.78
N ALA A 370 18.06 -21.88 1.63
CA ALA A 370 18.12 -20.43 1.78
C ALA A 370 17.31 -19.73 0.67
N GLY A 371 16.88 -18.49 0.91
CA GLY A 371 16.18 -17.66 -0.06
C GLY A 371 14.67 -17.54 0.19
N LEU A 372 13.94 -17.17 -0.86
CA LEU A 372 12.52 -16.87 -0.83
C LEU A 372 11.67 -18.14 -0.93
N HIS A 373 10.72 -18.28 -0.02
CA HIS A 373 9.75 -19.38 0.05
C HIS A 373 8.33 -18.85 -0.11
N SER A 374 7.41 -19.74 -0.48
CA SER A 374 6.00 -19.40 -0.61
C SER A 374 5.05 -20.53 -0.22
N LEU A 375 3.83 -20.15 0.15
CA LEU A 375 2.69 -21.03 0.40
C LEU A 375 1.43 -20.35 -0.14
N SER A 376 0.75 -20.96 -1.11
CA SER A 376 -0.60 -20.54 -1.47
C SER A 376 -1.60 -21.10 -0.47
N LEU A 377 -2.54 -20.27 0.01
CA LEU A 377 -3.64 -20.78 0.82
C LEU A 377 -4.54 -21.76 0.04
N ALA A 378 -4.57 -21.64 -1.31
CA ALA A 378 -5.29 -22.57 -2.17
C ALA A 378 -4.71 -23.99 -2.09
N ASP A 379 -3.37 -24.12 -1.99
CA ASP A 379 -2.68 -25.43 -1.95
C ASP A 379 -3.06 -26.25 -0.71
N ILE A 380 -3.44 -25.56 0.37
CA ILE A 380 -3.87 -26.17 1.63
C ILE A 380 -5.38 -26.07 1.85
N GLY A 381 -6.14 -25.72 0.81
CA GLY A 381 -7.61 -25.68 0.86
C GLY A 381 -8.22 -24.60 1.74
N LEU A 382 -7.44 -23.58 2.14
CA LEU A 382 -7.90 -22.51 3.01
C LEU A 382 -8.36 -21.30 2.22
N ARG A 383 -9.33 -20.57 2.79
CA ARG A 383 -9.83 -19.30 2.27
C ARG A 383 -9.96 -18.31 3.42
N LEU A 384 -9.61 -17.06 3.15
CA LEU A 384 -9.87 -15.95 4.05
C LEU A 384 -11.34 -15.55 3.92
N GLU A 385 -11.91 -15.06 5.01
CA GLU A 385 -13.19 -14.37 5.00
C GLU A 385 -13.00 -12.88 4.66
N PRO A 386 -13.92 -12.28 3.88
CA PRO A 386 -13.80 -10.91 3.44
C PRO A 386 -13.90 -9.95 4.63
N GLY A 387 -12.98 -8.99 4.72
CA GLY A 387 -12.93 -7.97 5.77
C GLY A 387 -12.40 -8.46 7.12
N VAL A 388 -12.12 -9.76 7.29
CA VAL A 388 -11.55 -10.30 8.52
C VAL A 388 -10.03 -10.17 8.49
N VAL A 389 -9.46 -9.59 9.54
CA VAL A 389 -8.00 -9.51 9.73
C VAL A 389 -7.51 -10.84 10.28
N TYR A 390 -6.59 -11.46 9.56
CA TYR A 390 -5.87 -12.66 9.99
C TYR A 390 -4.43 -12.30 10.32
N ARG A 391 -3.91 -12.98 11.34
CA ARG A 391 -2.49 -13.02 11.64
C ARG A 391 -1.94 -14.34 11.12
N TRP A 392 -0.84 -14.26 10.39
CA TRP A 392 -0.09 -15.44 10.00
C TRP A 392 1.35 -15.32 10.48
N GLN A 393 1.95 -16.46 10.80
CA GLN A 393 3.32 -16.53 11.27
C GLN A 393 4.02 -17.73 10.69
N VAL A 394 5.33 -17.61 10.55
CA VAL A 394 6.25 -18.69 10.22
C VAL A 394 7.20 -18.84 11.38
N ALA A 395 7.41 -20.07 11.83
CA ALA A 395 8.32 -20.41 12.91
C ALA A 395 9.22 -21.59 12.52
N LEU A 396 10.53 -21.44 12.68
CA LEU A 396 11.44 -22.59 12.73
C LEU A 396 11.43 -23.14 14.15
N VAL A 397 10.99 -24.38 14.29
CA VAL A 397 10.87 -25.07 15.58
C VAL A 397 12.25 -25.55 16.02
N VAL A 398 12.87 -24.82 16.94
CA VAL A 398 14.22 -25.12 17.43
C VAL A 398 14.16 -26.19 18.52
N ASP A 399 13.16 -26.10 19.39
CA ASP A 399 12.93 -27.06 20.47
C ASP A 399 11.41 -27.24 20.65
N PRO A 400 10.83 -28.38 20.21
CA PRO A 400 9.40 -28.62 20.31
C PRO A 400 8.85 -28.52 21.75
N GLN A 401 9.68 -28.75 22.77
CA GLN A 401 9.29 -28.64 24.17
C GLN A 401 9.48 -27.22 24.74
N ARG A 402 10.19 -26.34 24.02
CA ARG A 402 10.47 -24.95 24.43
C ARG A 402 10.30 -23.99 23.26
N ARG A 403 9.05 -23.83 22.83
CA ARG A 403 8.62 -22.96 21.73
C ARG A 403 9.06 -21.49 21.86
N SER A 404 9.41 -21.03 23.07
CA SER A 404 9.98 -19.69 23.29
C SER A 404 11.36 -19.49 22.64
N LYS A 405 12.01 -20.56 22.18
CA LYS A 405 13.28 -20.52 21.45
C LYS A 405 13.12 -20.51 19.94
N ASP A 406 11.90 -20.65 19.44
CA ASP A 406 11.66 -20.71 18.01
C ASP A 406 12.00 -19.38 17.36
N LEU A 407 12.62 -19.47 16.18
CA LEU A 407 12.83 -18.32 15.33
C LEU A 407 11.51 -18.05 14.59
N ARG A 408 10.85 -16.93 14.90
CA ARG A 408 9.49 -16.62 14.42
C ARG A 408 9.39 -15.25 13.77
N SER A 409 8.58 -15.15 12.73
CA SER A 409 8.22 -13.92 12.04
C SER A 409 6.73 -13.94 11.67
N ALA A 410 6.06 -12.79 11.74
CA ALA A 410 4.60 -12.72 11.61
C ALA A 410 4.15 -11.45 10.91
N ALA A 411 2.99 -11.51 10.26
CA ALA A 411 2.33 -10.38 9.62
C ALA A 411 0.81 -10.49 9.69
N ALA A 412 0.13 -9.39 9.37
CA ALA A 412 -1.32 -9.34 9.30
C ALA A 412 -1.80 -9.17 7.86
N ILE A 413 -2.88 -9.87 7.51
CA ILE A 413 -3.50 -9.89 6.18
C ILE A 413 -5.00 -9.73 6.29
N VAL A 414 -5.60 -9.00 5.35
CA VAL A 414 -7.05 -8.93 5.18
C VAL A 414 -7.42 -9.11 3.71
N TRP A 415 -8.41 -9.97 3.45
CA TRP A 415 -9.03 -10.00 2.14
C TRP A 415 -9.99 -8.82 2.02
N LYS A 416 -9.64 -7.84 1.19
CA LYS A 416 -10.57 -6.80 0.80
C LYS A 416 -11.24 -7.22 -0.49
N THR A 417 -12.53 -7.53 -0.38
CA THR A 417 -13.36 -7.68 -1.58
C THR A 417 -13.18 -6.42 -2.42
N PRO A 418 -12.77 -6.57 -3.67
CA PRO A 418 -12.53 -5.42 -4.52
C PRO A 418 -13.87 -4.77 -4.84
N GLY A 419 -14.31 -3.81 -4.03
CA GLY A 419 -15.35 -2.84 -4.39
C GLY A 419 -14.87 -1.85 -5.47
N GLY A 420 -13.85 -2.23 -6.26
CA GLY A 420 -13.10 -1.36 -7.16
C GLY A 420 -11.67 -1.80 -7.48
N ALA A 421 -11.11 -2.89 -6.92
CA ALA A 421 -9.85 -3.40 -7.47
C ALA A 421 -10.16 -3.94 -8.86
N PRO A 422 -9.46 -3.46 -9.90
CA PRO A 422 -9.77 -3.89 -11.24
C PRO A 422 -9.53 -5.41 -11.30
N GLU A 423 -10.51 -6.14 -11.87
CA GLU A 423 -10.20 -7.26 -12.76
C GLU A 423 -9.36 -6.69 -13.90
N ALA A 424 -8.15 -6.26 -13.58
CA ALA A 424 -7.25 -5.74 -14.57
C ALA A 424 -6.90 -6.96 -15.42
N PRO A 425 -7.05 -6.88 -16.75
CA PRO A 425 -6.47 -7.88 -17.63
C PRO A 425 -5.00 -8.06 -17.24
N ALA A 426 -4.46 -9.27 -17.44
CA ALA A 426 -3.05 -9.60 -17.20
C ALA A 426 -2.14 -8.74 -18.09
N THR A 427 -1.99 -7.49 -17.70
CA THR A 427 -1.21 -6.46 -18.36
C THR A 427 0.11 -6.37 -17.65
N HIS A 428 1.13 -5.94 -18.38
CA HIS A 428 2.45 -5.65 -17.84
C HIS A 428 2.42 -4.57 -16.72
N ALA A 429 1.36 -3.77 -16.64
CA ALA A 429 1.15 -2.76 -15.60
C ALA A 429 0.44 -3.28 -14.33
N ARG A 430 0.03 -4.56 -14.28
CA ARG A 430 -0.80 -5.13 -13.21
C ARG A 430 -0.18 -4.94 -11.82
N ALA A 431 1.12 -5.20 -11.67
CA ALA A 431 1.82 -5.05 -10.39
C ALA A 431 1.77 -3.59 -9.88
N HIS A 432 1.92 -2.60 -10.78
CA HIS A 432 1.81 -1.18 -10.43
C HIS A 432 0.42 -0.83 -9.94
N GLN A 433 -0.61 -1.29 -10.63
CA GLN A 433 -2.00 -1.01 -10.29
C GLN A 433 -2.37 -1.61 -8.92
N LEU A 434 -1.95 -2.85 -8.66
CA LEU A 434 -2.17 -3.51 -7.37
C LEU A 434 -1.48 -2.78 -6.22
N ALA A 435 -0.20 -2.44 -6.40
CA ALA A 435 0.57 -1.71 -5.40
C ALA A 435 -0.02 -0.33 -5.12
N ALA A 436 -0.37 0.43 -6.17
CA ALA A 436 -0.97 1.75 -6.06
C ALA A 436 -2.36 1.72 -5.42
N SER A 437 -3.03 0.56 -5.45
CA SER A 437 -4.33 0.34 -4.80
C SER A 437 -4.21 -0.26 -3.39
N GLY A 438 -2.99 -0.46 -2.87
CA GLY A 438 -2.73 -0.99 -1.54
C GLY A 438 -2.73 -2.52 -1.40
N TYR A 439 -2.95 -3.26 -2.50
CA TYR A 439 -2.97 -4.73 -2.53
C TYR A 439 -1.55 -5.31 -2.56
N TRP A 440 -0.88 -5.26 -1.41
CA TRP A 440 0.51 -5.71 -1.23
C TRP A 440 0.73 -7.15 -1.69
N TYR A 441 -0.07 -8.09 -1.16
CA TYR A 441 0.14 -9.52 -1.39
C TYR A 441 0.02 -9.88 -2.87
N ASP A 442 -0.95 -9.29 -3.56
CA ASP A 442 -1.16 -9.50 -5.00
C ASP A 442 -0.05 -8.86 -5.84
N ALA A 443 0.40 -7.66 -5.49
CA ALA A 443 1.48 -6.99 -6.22
C ALA A 443 2.80 -7.77 -6.09
N PHE A 444 3.14 -8.20 -4.87
CA PHE A 444 4.34 -8.98 -4.61
C PHE A 444 4.28 -10.37 -5.26
N ALA A 445 3.12 -11.04 -5.21
CA ALA A 445 2.91 -12.30 -5.90
C ALA A 445 3.07 -12.16 -7.41
N GLN A 446 2.48 -11.12 -8.02
CA GLN A 446 2.58 -10.86 -9.46
C GLN A 446 4.03 -10.70 -9.92
N LEU A 447 4.82 -9.89 -9.20
CA LEU A 447 6.24 -9.69 -9.50
C LEU A 447 7.05 -10.98 -9.28
N SER A 448 6.75 -11.74 -8.23
CA SER A 448 7.40 -13.01 -7.94
C SER A 448 7.14 -14.05 -9.03
N THR A 449 5.90 -14.15 -9.52
CA THR A 449 5.55 -15.02 -10.66
C THR A 449 6.28 -14.59 -11.94
N TRP A 450 6.34 -13.30 -12.23
CA TRP A 450 7.06 -12.81 -13.42
C TRP A 450 8.58 -13.01 -13.31
N LEU A 451 9.15 -12.86 -12.12
CA LEU A 451 10.58 -13.15 -11.88
C LEU A 451 10.91 -14.64 -11.95
N ALA A 452 9.99 -15.51 -11.54
CA ALA A 452 10.17 -16.95 -11.74
C ALA A 452 10.19 -17.32 -13.24
N ALA A 453 9.42 -16.60 -14.07
CA ALA A 453 9.41 -16.78 -15.51
C ALA A 453 10.61 -16.11 -16.22
N GLU A 454 11.07 -14.96 -15.71
CA GLU A 454 12.20 -14.20 -16.26
C GLU A 454 13.23 -13.84 -15.16
N PRO A 455 14.04 -14.82 -14.70
CA PRO A 455 14.96 -14.63 -13.57
C PRO A 455 16.05 -13.57 -13.80
N ASP A 456 16.30 -13.17 -15.05
CA ASP A 456 17.31 -12.15 -15.40
C ASP A 456 16.73 -10.74 -15.56
N ALA A 457 15.41 -10.56 -15.44
CA ALA A 457 14.74 -9.27 -15.60
C ALA A 457 15.07 -8.25 -14.48
N ARG A 458 16.06 -7.40 -14.73
CA ARG A 458 16.54 -6.38 -13.75
C ARG A 458 15.46 -5.39 -13.33
N ASN A 459 14.59 -4.97 -14.24
CA ASN A 459 13.50 -4.04 -13.94
C ASN A 459 12.44 -4.68 -13.02
N LEU A 460 12.12 -5.97 -13.21
CA LEU A 460 11.22 -6.70 -12.33
C LEU A 460 11.82 -6.89 -10.93
N ARG A 461 13.13 -7.20 -10.84
CA ARG A 461 13.84 -7.25 -9.54
C ARG A 461 13.81 -5.90 -8.84
N ALA A 462 14.21 -4.84 -9.54
CA ALA A 462 14.19 -3.49 -9.00
C ALA A 462 12.80 -3.06 -8.53
N ALA A 463 11.73 -3.45 -9.23
CA ALA A 463 10.36 -3.19 -8.80
C ALA A 463 10.00 -3.97 -7.52
N ARG A 464 10.35 -5.26 -7.42
CA ARG A 464 10.11 -6.05 -6.21
C ARG A 464 10.88 -5.49 -5.02
N ASP A 465 12.14 -5.11 -5.22
CA ASP A 465 12.99 -4.55 -4.17
C ASP A 465 12.49 -3.17 -3.73
N ALA A 466 12.04 -2.34 -4.67
CA ALA A 466 11.40 -1.05 -4.37
C ALA A 466 10.09 -1.21 -3.57
N LEU A 467 9.33 -2.29 -3.79
CA LEU A 467 8.18 -2.61 -2.93
C LEU A 467 8.64 -2.94 -1.51
N LEU A 468 9.63 -3.84 -1.36
CA LEU A 468 10.16 -4.23 -0.05
C LEU A 468 10.61 -3.00 0.74
N VAL A 469 11.38 -2.10 0.13
CA VAL A 469 11.82 -0.84 0.77
C VAL A 469 10.64 0.03 1.22
N GLN A 470 9.58 0.13 0.42
CA GLN A 470 8.37 0.88 0.80
C GLN A 470 7.59 0.26 1.95
N ALA A 471 7.79 -1.03 2.23
CA ALA A 471 7.22 -1.76 3.35
C ALA A 471 8.16 -1.83 4.57
N ASP A 472 9.26 -1.06 4.57
CA ASP A 472 10.34 -1.10 5.57
C ASP A 472 11.01 -2.48 5.69
N LEU A 473 11.07 -3.21 4.57
CA LEU A 473 11.77 -4.48 4.44
C LEU A 473 13.05 -4.27 3.61
N GLU A 474 14.19 -4.75 4.11
CA GLU A 474 15.40 -4.80 3.31
C GLU A 474 15.26 -5.86 2.20
N PRO A 475 15.66 -5.54 0.96
CA PRO A 475 15.73 -6.54 -0.10
C PRO A 475 16.78 -7.60 0.24
N ALA A 476 16.60 -8.81 -0.30
CA ALA A 476 17.60 -9.85 -0.19
C ALA A 476 18.92 -9.38 -0.83
N ASP A 477 20.02 -9.41 -0.08
CA ASP A 477 21.35 -9.25 -0.66
C ASP A 477 21.62 -10.45 -1.58
N ASP A 478 21.45 -10.27 -2.90
CA ASP A 478 21.81 -11.23 -3.95
C ASP A 478 23.37 -11.30 -4.10
N GLU A 479 24.11 -11.40 -3.00
CA GLU A 479 25.58 -11.43 -2.99
C GLU A 479 26.18 -12.84 -2.95
N THR A 480 25.49 -13.84 -3.50
CA THR A 480 26.11 -15.15 -3.79
C THR A 480 25.59 -15.73 -5.10
N GLY A 481 26.18 -15.28 -6.21
CA GLY A 481 25.82 -15.80 -7.54
C GLY A 481 26.61 -15.22 -8.70
N ARG A 482 27.93 -15.07 -8.57
CA ARG A 482 28.84 -15.02 -9.72
C ARG A 482 30.21 -15.58 -9.41
#